data_AF-D7KWI8-F1
#
_entry.id   AF-D7KWI8-F1
#
_cell.length_a   1.000
_cell.length_b   1.000
_cell.length_c   1.000
_cell.angle_alpha   90.00
_cell.angle_beta   90.00
_cell.angle_gamma   90.00
#
_symmetry.space_group_name_H-M   'P 1'
#
loop_
_entity.id
_entity.type
_entity.pdbx_description
1 polymer ?
#
loop_
_entity_poly.entity_id
_entity_poly.type
_entity_poly.pdbx_seq_one_letter_code
_entity_poly.pdbx_strand_id
1 'polypeptide(L)'
;MTSSSSFCATKIQRLFTNLSLSAFLSLKFALMVSLLFFLLTLFHFGVPGPISSRFLTSRSNRIVKPRKNINRRPLNDSNSGAVVDITTKDLYDRIEFLDADGGPWKQGWRVTYKGDEWEKEKLKIFVVPHSHNDPGWKLTVEEYYQRQSRHILDTIVETLSKFRAETEFK
;
A
#
# COMPACT_ATOMS: atom_id res chain seq x y z
N MET A 1 67.57 51.99 7.53
CA MET A 1 66.65 51.25 8.41
C MET A 1 65.74 50.41 7.53
N THR A 2 66.13 49.16 7.33
CA THR A 2 65.69 48.29 6.23
C THR A 2 64.75 47.19 6.70
N SER A 3 63.64 47.03 5.96
CA SER A 3 63.01 45.78 5.54
C SER A 3 62.93 44.63 6.56
N SER A 4 61.77 44.44 7.19
CA SER A 4 61.45 43.21 7.96
C SER A 4 59.97 42.81 7.96
N SER A 5 59.14 43.32 7.03
CA SER A 5 57.70 42.99 6.98
C SER A 5 57.27 42.04 5.84
N SER A 6 58.15 41.72 4.88
CA SER A 6 57.78 40.93 3.68
C SER A 6 57.93 39.41 3.82
N PHE A 7 58.78 38.93 4.74
CA PHE A 7 59.15 37.50 4.81
C PHE A 7 58.09 36.61 5.51
N CYS A 8 57.33 37.16 6.47
CA CYS A 8 56.33 36.39 7.23
C CYS A 8 55.04 36.11 6.45
N ALA A 9 54.54 37.11 5.69
CA ALA A 9 53.33 36.97 4.89
C ALA A 9 53.49 35.91 3.78
N THR A 10 54.64 35.89 3.10
CA THR A 10 54.90 35.01 1.96
C THR A 10 54.91 33.51 2.32
N LYS A 11 55.36 33.15 3.53
CA LYS A 11 55.46 31.74 3.98
C LYS A 11 54.09 31.17 4.39
N ILE A 12 53.27 31.99 5.05
CA ILE A 12 51.90 31.64 5.47
C ILE A 12 51.00 31.53 4.23
N GLN A 13 51.12 32.46 3.29
CA GLN A 13 50.32 32.47 2.06
C GLN A 13 50.61 31.24 1.17
N ARG A 14 51.87 30.81 1.07
CA ARG A 14 52.26 29.56 0.37
C ARG A 14 51.76 28.28 1.07
N LEU A 15 51.69 28.27 2.41
CA LEU A 15 51.13 27.15 3.18
C LEU A 15 49.62 27.02 2.97
N PHE A 16 48.88 28.13 2.98
CA PHE A 16 47.43 28.13 2.70
C PHE A 16 47.10 27.76 1.25
N THR A 17 47.88 28.21 0.26
CA THR A 17 47.67 27.82 -1.15
C THR A 17 47.98 26.35 -1.39
N ASN A 18 49.04 25.80 -0.77
CA ASN A 18 49.39 24.39 -0.90
C ASN A 18 48.45 23.46 -0.13
N LEU A 19 47.93 23.89 1.03
CA LEU A 19 46.92 23.16 1.79
C LEU A 19 45.57 23.12 1.07
N SER A 20 45.21 24.22 0.40
CA SER A 20 44.04 24.33 -0.46
C SER A 20 44.19 23.44 -1.70
N LEU A 21 45.31 23.54 -2.43
CA LEU A 21 45.56 22.75 -3.64
C LEU A 21 45.65 21.25 -3.36
N SER A 22 46.32 20.83 -2.28
CA SER A 22 46.43 19.41 -1.90
C SER A 22 45.09 18.82 -1.47
N ALA A 23 44.27 19.59 -0.76
CA ALA A 23 42.90 19.20 -0.42
C ALA A 23 42.01 19.08 -1.67
N PHE A 24 42.12 20.01 -2.62
CA PHE A 24 41.39 19.93 -3.90
C PHE A 24 41.84 18.75 -4.76
N LEU A 25 43.14 18.46 -4.81
CA LEU A 25 43.68 17.31 -5.54
C LEU A 25 43.24 15.98 -4.89
N SER A 26 43.25 15.91 -3.55
CA SER A 26 42.76 14.74 -2.81
C SER A 26 41.26 14.51 -3.03
N LEU A 27 40.44 15.56 -2.99
CA LEU A 27 39.00 15.45 -3.24
C LEU A 27 38.70 14.97 -4.67
N LYS A 28 39.40 15.52 -5.67
CA LYS A 28 39.25 15.09 -7.06
C LYS A 28 39.67 13.65 -7.26
N PHE A 29 40.78 13.23 -6.66
CA PHE A 29 41.23 11.84 -6.71
C PHE A 29 40.20 10.89 -6.08
N ALA A 30 39.67 11.24 -4.90
CA ALA A 30 38.62 10.46 -4.23
C ALA A 30 37.34 10.35 -5.08
N LEU A 31 36.92 11.44 -5.72
CA LEU A 31 35.77 11.44 -6.63
C LEU A 31 36.01 10.57 -7.87
N MET A 32 37.23 10.58 -8.44
CA MET A 32 37.58 9.71 -9.58
C MET A 32 37.59 8.23 -9.20
N VAL A 33 38.14 7.87 -8.03
CA VAL A 33 38.13 6.49 -7.53
C VAL A 33 36.71 6.00 -7.26
N SER A 34 35.87 6.85 -6.66
CA SER A 34 34.45 6.52 -6.42
C SER A 34 33.67 6.35 -7.72
N LEU A 35 33.88 7.24 -8.70
CA LEU A 35 33.26 7.14 -10.02
C LEU A 35 33.72 5.88 -10.77
N LEU A 36 35.00 5.54 -10.70
CA LEU A 36 35.54 4.32 -11.31
C LEU A 36 34.96 3.06 -10.66
N PHE A 37 34.84 3.02 -9.32
CA PHE A 37 34.20 1.92 -8.61
C PHE A 37 32.71 1.80 -8.98
N PHE A 38 32.00 2.93 -9.13
CA PHE A 38 30.62 2.96 -9.60
C PHE A 38 30.48 2.43 -11.03
N LEU A 39 31.39 2.80 -11.94
CA LEU A 39 31.42 2.29 -13.31
C LEU A 39 31.76 0.79 -13.36
N LEU A 40 32.72 0.34 -12.54
CA LEU A 40 33.08 -1.07 -12.44
C LEU A 40 31.92 -1.91 -11.89
N THR A 41 31.21 -1.42 -10.88
CA THR A 41 30.01 -2.10 -10.37
C THR A 41 28.90 -2.17 -11.42
N LEU A 42 28.65 -1.09 -12.18
CA LEU A 42 27.72 -1.12 -13.31
C LEU A 42 28.15 -2.08 -14.43
N PHE A 43 29.45 -2.19 -14.71
CA PHE A 43 29.96 -3.08 -15.76
C PHE A 43 29.94 -4.56 -15.33
N HIS A 44 30.30 -4.86 -14.09
CA HIS A 44 30.32 -6.24 -13.57
C HIS A 44 28.93 -6.77 -13.25
N PHE A 45 28.07 -5.95 -12.64
CA PHE A 45 26.75 -6.37 -12.19
C PHE A 45 25.63 -6.01 -13.18
N GLY A 46 25.94 -5.24 -14.23
CA GLY A 46 24.98 -4.71 -15.19
C GLY A 46 24.12 -3.60 -14.59
N VAL A 47 23.56 -2.73 -15.43
CA VAL A 47 22.51 -1.81 -14.99
C VAL A 47 21.32 -2.66 -14.53
N PRO A 48 20.88 -2.61 -13.26
CA PRO A 48 19.64 -3.27 -12.88
C PRO A 48 18.54 -2.66 -13.73
N GLY A 49 17.91 -3.47 -14.58
CA GLY A 49 16.74 -3.04 -15.34
C GLY A 49 15.69 -2.47 -14.38
N PRO A 50 14.78 -1.59 -14.86
CA PRO A 50 13.69 -1.13 -14.03
C PRO A 50 13.03 -2.34 -13.37
N ILE A 51 12.74 -2.23 -12.07
CA ILE A 51 12.00 -3.23 -11.30
C ILE A 51 10.59 -3.25 -11.86
N SER A 52 10.42 -3.88 -13.03
CA SER A 52 9.17 -4.46 -13.41
C SER A 52 8.98 -5.59 -12.42
N SER A 53 7.94 -5.47 -11.61
CA SER A 53 7.46 -6.53 -10.72
C SER A 53 7.21 -7.77 -11.58
N ARG A 54 8.24 -8.60 -11.75
CA ARG A 54 8.06 -9.97 -12.22
C ARG A 54 7.38 -10.68 -11.06
N PHE A 55 6.06 -10.64 -11.06
CA PHE A 55 5.28 -11.66 -10.40
C PHE A 55 5.85 -12.99 -10.89
N LEU A 56 6.57 -13.68 -10.01
CA LEU A 56 6.87 -15.09 -10.17
C LEU A 56 5.51 -15.80 -10.17
N THR A 57 4.90 -15.90 -11.35
CA THR A 57 3.84 -16.87 -11.57
C THR A 57 4.48 -18.21 -11.30
N SER A 58 4.19 -18.79 -10.13
CA SER A 58 4.43 -20.20 -9.88
C SER A 58 3.92 -20.96 -11.10
N ARG A 59 4.86 -21.53 -11.86
CA ARG A 59 4.61 -22.28 -13.08
C ARG A 59 3.97 -23.60 -12.68
N SER A 60 2.70 -23.56 -12.30
CA SER A 60 1.84 -24.73 -12.25
C SER A 60 1.75 -25.25 -13.67
N ASN A 61 2.35 -26.40 -13.95
CA ASN A 61 2.12 -27.17 -15.17
C ASN A 61 0.65 -27.62 -15.21
N ARG A 62 -0.25 -26.70 -15.58
CA ARG A 62 -1.65 -27.00 -15.85
C ARG A 62 -1.72 -27.42 -17.30
N ILE A 63 -1.71 -28.74 -17.52
CA ILE A 63 -2.03 -29.36 -18.81
C ILE A 63 -3.43 -28.86 -19.22
N VAL A 64 -3.49 -27.97 -20.21
CA VAL A 64 -4.75 -27.54 -20.81
C VAL A 64 -5.26 -28.71 -21.66
N LYS A 65 -6.17 -29.50 -21.10
CA LYS A 65 -6.93 -30.49 -21.89
C LYS A 65 -7.85 -29.71 -22.85
N PRO A 66 -7.89 -30.02 -24.16
CA PRO A 66 -8.83 -29.39 -25.07
C PRO A 66 -10.26 -29.73 -24.63
N ARG A 67 -11.08 -28.69 -24.46
CA ARG A 67 -12.49 -28.82 -24.11
C ARG A 67 -13.18 -29.50 -25.28
N LYS A 68 -13.65 -30.74 -25.07
CA LYS A 68 -14.49 -31.48 -26.02
C LYS A 68 -15.71 -30.62 -26.38
N ASN A 69 -15.97 -30.42 -27.67
CA ASN A 69 -17.16 -29.75 -28.16
C ASN A 69 -18.39 -30.58 -27.76
N ILE A 70 -19.05 -30.18 -26.67
CA ILE A 70 -20.32 -30.77 -26.26
C ILE A 70 -21.37 -30.13 -27.16
N ASN A 71 -21.90 -30.91 -28.11
CA ASN A 71 -23.17 -30.62 -28.76
C ASN A 71 -24.23 -30.49 -27.66
N ARG A 72 -24.57 -29.25 -27.28
CA ARG A 72 -25.66 -28.99 -26.36
C ARG A 72 -26.95 -29.27 -27.12
N ARG A 73 -27.62 -30.37 -26.78
CA ARG A 73 -29.05 -30.54 -27.09
C ARG A 73 -29.81 -29.36 -26.47
N PRO A 74 -30.89 -28.87 -27.10
CA PRO A 74 -31.75 -27.89 -26.46
C PRO A 74 -32.31 -28.52 -25.18
N LEU A 75 -31.95 -27.96 -24.04
CA LEU A 75 -32.51 -28.37 -22.76
C LEU A 75 -33.95 -27.85 -22.77
N ASN A 76 -34.90 -28.79 -22.77
CA ASN A 76 -36.30 -28.49 -22.55
C ASN A 76 -36.40 -27.98 -21.11
N ASP A 77 -36.63 -26.67 -20.96
CA ASP A 77 -36.53 -25.93 -19.69
C ASP A 77 -37.73 -26.26 -18.80
N SER A 78 -37.71 -27.47 -18.24
CA SER A 78 -38.55 -27.82 -17.10
C SER A 78 -37.85 -27.28 -15.87
N ASN A 79 -38.28 -26.07 -15.49
CA ASN A 79 -37.78 -25.18 -14.44
C ASN A 79 -37.55 -25.91 -13.10
N SER A 80 -36.43 -26.63 -12.99
CA SER A 80 -35.97 -27.36 -11.79
C SER A 80 -35.00 -26.51 -10.97
N GLY A 81 -35.24 -25.19 -10.90
CA GLY A 81 -34.47 -24.27 -10.08
C GLY A 81 -34.92 -24.35 -8.61
N ALA A 82 -34.00 -24.09 -7.68
CA ALA A 82 -34.41 -23.86 -6.29
C ALA A 82 -35.40 -22.70 -6.23
N VAL A 83 -36.51 -22.87 -5.48
CA VAL A 83 -37.51 -21.82 -5.31
C VAL A 83 -36.91 -20.72 -4.46
N VAL A 84 -36.65 -19.56 -5.07
CA VAL A 84 -36.11 -18.36 -4.43
C VAL A 84 -36.83 -17.13 -4.95
N ASP A 85 -36.98 -16.10 -4.12
CA ASP A 85 -37.64 -14.85 -4.51
C ASP A 85 -36.81 -14.04 -5.52
N ILE A 86 -35.47 -14.13 -5.42
CA ILE A 86 -34.53 -13.36 -6.25
C ILE A 86 -33.37 -14.28 -6.66
N THR A 87 -33.17 -14.43 -7.97
CA THR A 87 -31.93 -14.99 -8.52
C THR A 87 -31.03 -13.84 -9.01
N THR A 88 -29.70 -13.98 -8.85
CA THR A 88 -28.76 -12.98 -9.37
C THR A 88 -28.86 -12.84 -10.88
N LYS A 89 -29.14 -13.93 -11.60
CA LYS A 89 -29.31 -13.88 -13.06
C LYS A 89 -30.51 -13.02 -13.44
N ASP A 90 -31.69 -13.30 -12.91
CA ASP A 90 -32.90 -12.56 -13.25
C ASP A 90 -32.84 -11.12 -12.73
N LEU A 91 -32.08 -10.86 -11.67
CA LEU A 91 -31.78 -9.51 -11.21
C LEU A 91 -30.92 -8.75 -12.23
N TYR A 92 -29.84 -9.35 -12.72
CA TYR A 92 -28.97 -8.74 -13.74
C TYR A 92 -29.71 -8.48 -15.05
N ASP A 93 -30.61 -9.38 -15.46
CA ASP A 93 -31.42 -9.21 -16.67
C ASP A 93 -32.41 -8.04 -16.57
N ARG A 94 -32.77 -7.60 -15.35
CA ARG A 94 -33.76 -6.54 -15.08
C ARG A 94 -33.15 -5.18 -14.72
N ILE A 95 -31.96 -5.14 -14.12
CA ILE A 95 -31.32 -3.89 -13.68
C ILE A 95 -30.84 -3.09 -14.89
N GLU A 96 -31.10 -1.77 -14.88
CA GLU A 96 -30.70 -0.85 -15.97
C GLU A 96 -29.24 -0.35 -15.86
N PHE A 97 -28.60 -0.54 -14.69
CA PHE A 97 -27.22 -0.13 -14.41
C PHE A 97 -26.91 1.35 -14.67
N LEU A 98 -27.90 2.22 -14.47
CA LEU A 98 -27.71 3.67 -14.60
C LEU A 98 -26.80 4.22 -13.49
N ASP A 99 -25.89 5.12 -13.86
CA ASP A 99 -25.01 5.87 -12.94
C ASP A 99 -25.56 7.28 -12.70
N ALA A 100 -26.78 7.36 -12.13
CA ALA A 100 -27.43 8.63 -11.81
C ALA A 100 -26.92 9.19 -10.46
N ASP A 101 -26.84 10.52 -10.33
CA ASP A 101 -26.45 11.16 -9.07
C ASP A 101 -27.59 11.13 -8.03
N GLY A 102 -27.40 10.34 -6.97
CA GLY A 102 -28.33 10.20 -5.85
C GLY A 102 -28.31 11.34 -4.82
N GLY A 103 -27.46 12.35 -4.99
CA GLY A 103 -27.29 13.46 -4.05
C GLY A 103 -26.23 13.16 -2.98
N PRO A 104 -26.52 13.34 -1.66
CA PRO A 104 -25.56 13.02 -0.60
C PRO A 104 -25.10 11.56 -0.59
N TRP A 105 -26.02 10.63 -0.88
CA TRP A 105 -25.69 9.24 -1.18
C TRP A 105 -25.58 9.08 -2.70
N LYS A 106 -24.34 9.15 -3.23
CA LYS A 106 -24.07 9.29 -4.66
C LYS A 106 -24.66 8.19 -5.54
N GLN A 107 -24.63 6.95 -5.07
CA GLN A 107 -25.09 5.76 -5.82
C GLN A 107 -26.47 5.27 -5.35
N GLY A 108 -27.24 6.12 -4.67
CA GLY A 108 -28.54 5.76 -4.14
C GLY A 108 -29.56 6.89 -4.31
N TRP A 109 -30.30 7.17 -3.25
CA TRP A 109 -31.31 8.22 -3.25
C TRP A 109 -31.42 8.88 -1.87
N ARG A 110 -32.18 9.98 -1.77
CA ARG A 110 -32.46 10.64 -0.50
C ARG A 110 -33.42 9.78 0.33
N VAL A 111 -32.89 9.16 1.38
CA VAL A 111 -33.68 8.37 2.34
C VAL A 111 -34.50 9.32 3.23
N THR A 112 -35.78 9.02 3.42
CA THR A 112 -36.70 9.75 4.30
C THR A 112 -37.33 8.79 5.31
N TYR A 113 -37.68 9.32 6.47
CA TYR A 113 -38.37 8.62 7.55
C TYR A 113 -39.46 9.56 8.11
N LYS A 114 -40.55 8.99 8.62
CA LYS A 114 -41.66 9.74 9.24
C LYS A 114 -41.34 10.16 10.66
N GLY A 115 -40.52 9.37 11.37
CA GLY A 115 -40.07 9.61 12.73
C GLY A 115 -40.86 8.88 13.81
N ASP A 116 -42.02 8.30 13.46
CA ASP A 116 -42.90 7.54 14.35
C ASP A 116 -42.65 6.02 14.31
N GLU A 117 -41.75 5.54 13.46
CA GLU A 117 -41.51 4.11 13.22
C GLU A 117 -41.04 3.35 14.47
N TRP A 118 -40.48 4.07 15.44
CA TRP A 118 -39.80 3.51 16.61
C TRP A 118 -40.53 3.78 17.93
N GLU A 119 -41.78 4.27 17.90
CA GLU A 119 -42.56 4.57 19.11
C GLU A 119 -42.94 3.30 19.89
N LYS A 120 -43.30 2.22 19.18
CA LYS A 120 -43.70 0.94 19.80
C LYS A 120 -42.51 0.05 20.14
N GLU A 121 -41.50 0.02 19.27
CA GLU A 121 -40.27 -0.73 19.47
C GLU A 121 -39.07 0.16 19.14
N LYS A 122 -38.14 0.30 20.10
CA LYS A 122 -36.96 1.14 19.92
C LYS A 122 -36.00 0.51 18.91
N LEU A 123 -35.45 1.35 18.03
CA LEU A 123 -34.32 0.98 17.18
C LEU A 123 -33.10 0.65 18.06
N LYS A 124 -32.61 -0.59 17.93
CA LYS A 124 -31.38 -1.04 18.61
C LYS A 124 -30.18 -0.71 17.73
N ILE A 125 -29.28 0.13 18.23
CA ILE A 125 -28.08 0.57 17.51
C ILE A 125 -26.86 -0.11 18.14
N PHE A 126 -26.11 -0.84 17.33
CA PHE A 126 -24.84 -1.44 17.72
C PHE A 126 -23.72 -0.71 16.97
N VAL A 127 -22.88 0.01 17.71
CA VAL A 127 -21.66 0.59 17.16
C VAL A 127 -20.57 -0.47 17.24
N VAL A 128 -20.00 -0.84 16.09
CA VAL A 128 -18.99 -1.90 15.97
C VAL A 128 -17.64 -1.27 15.58
N PRO A 129 -16.74 -1.03 16.56
CA PRO A 129 -15.38 -0.60 16.24
C PRO A 129 -14.67 -1.71 15.47
N HIS A 130 -13.95 -1.35 14.41
CA HIS A 130 -13.17 -2.29 13.61
C HIS A 130 -11.92 -1.61 13.04
N SER A 131 -10.94 -2.43 12.64
CA SER A 131 -9.73 -1.96 11.94
C SER A 131 -9.41 -2.93 10.81
N HIS A 132 -9.46 -2.45 9.57
CA HIS A 132 -9.06 -3.25 8.41
C HIS A 132 -7.53 -3.25 8.30
N ASN A 133 -6.92 -4.43 8.30
CA ASN A 133 -5.46 -4.59 8.27
C ASN A 133 -5.09 -5.46 7.07
N ASP A 134 -4.63 -4.82 5.99
CA ASP A 134 -4.23 -5.50 4.78
C ASP A 134 -2.93 -6.31 5.00
N PRO A 135 -2.92 -7.64 4.77
CA PRO A 135 -1.73 -8.46 4.88
C PRO A 135 -0.88 -8.35 3.60
N GLY A 136 -0.43 -7.14 3.30
CA GLY A 136 0.30 -6.82 2.09
C GLY A 136 -0.57 -6.10 1.05
N TRP A 137 -0.25 -4.83 0.80
CA TRP A 137 -0.89 -3.99 -0.23
C TRP A 137 0.13 -2.97 -0.74
N LYS A 138 0.21 -1.81 -0.09
CA LYS A 138 1.26 -0.81 -0.39
C LYS A 138 2.58 -1.13 0.29
N LEU A 139 2.51 -1.78 1.45
CA LEU A 139 3.66 -2.30 2.19
C LEU A 139 3.59 -3.83 2.23
N THR A 140 4.70 -4.46 2.59
CA THR A 140 4.74 -5.89 2.91
C THR A 140 4.01 -6.18 4.22
N VAL A 141 3.67 -7.45 4.43
CA VAL A 141 3.06 -7.93 5.68
C VAL A 141 3.88 -7.50 6.90
N GLU A 142 5.20 -7.70 6.84
CA GLU A 142 6.10 -7.40 7.96
C GLU A 142 6.16 -5.90 8.25
N GLU A 143 6.23 -5.06 7.22
CA GLU A 143 6.24 -3.61 7.40
C GLU A 143 4.92 -3.11 8.01
N TYR A 144 3.77 -3.62 7.57
CA TYR A 144 2.48 -3.30 8.19
C TYR A 144 2.44 -3.76 9.65
N TYR A 145 2.90 -4.98 9.92
CA TYR A 145 2.95 -5.53 11.27
C TYR A 145 3.79 -4.66 12.21
N GLN A 146 5.03 -4.35 11.81
CA GLN A 146 5.98 -3.61 12.63
C GLN A 146 5.55 -2.16 12.87
N ARG A 147 4.95 -1.52 11.85
CA ARG A 147 4.61 -0.09 11.90
C ARG A 147 3.21 0.21 12.40
N GLN A 148 2.26 -0.71 12.23
CA GLN A 148 0.83 -0.43 12.45
C GLN A 148 0.13 -1.55 13.23
N SER A 149 0.02 -2.75 12.65
CA SER A 149 -0.92 -3.76 13.15
C SER A 149 -0.61 -4.20 14.58
N ARG A 150 0.67 -4.38 14.94
CA ARG A 150 1.04 -4.75 16.31
C ARG A 150 0.57 -3.69 17.33
N HIS A 151 0.75 -2.41 17.02
CA HIS A 151 0.37 -1.32 17.92
C HIS A 151 -1.15 -1.18 18.06
N ILE A 152 -1.88 -1.39 16.96
CA ILE A 152 -3.34 -1.43 16.98
C ILE A 152 -3.82 -2.56 17.90
N LEU A 153 -3.26 -3.76 17.75
CA LEU A 153 -3.60 -4.91 18.57
C LEU A 153 -3.25 -4.68 20.05
N ASP A 154 -2.06 -4.16 20.35
CA ASP A 154 -1.62 -3.82 21.70
C ASP A 154 -2.60 -2.84 22.36
N THR A 155 -2.99 -1.78 21.65
CA THR A 155 -3.94 -0.77 22.13
C THR A 155 -5.32 -1.36 22.39
N ILE A 156 -5.80 -2.25 21.50
CA ILE A 156 -7.09 -2.93 21.67
C ILE A 156 -7.06 -3.80 22.92
N VAL A 157 -6.02 -4.63 23.08
CA VAL A 157 -5.88 -5.51 24.25
C VAL A 157 -5.82 -4.69 25.54
N GLU A 158 -5.04 -3.62 25.56
CA GLU A 158 -4.94 -2.72 26.71
C GLU A 158 -6.29 -2.07 27.04
N THR A 159 -6.95 -1.48 26.04
CA THR A 159 -8.22 -0.75 26.22
C THR A 159 -9.32 -1.68 26.69
N LEU A 160 -9.49 -2.84 26.04
CA LEU A 160 -10.51 -3.81 26.42
C LEU A 160 -10.25 -4.41 27.80
N SER A 161 -8.99 -4.62 28.17
CA SER A 161 -8.64 -5.14 29.49
C SER A 161 -8.98 -4.14 30.60
N LYS A 162 -8.69 -2.85 30.39
CA LYS A 162 -9.06 -1.79 31.34
C LYS A 162 -10.58 -1.64 31.47
N PHE A 163 -11.28 -1.60 30.33
CA PHE A 163 -12.73 -1.44 30.34
C PHE A 163 -13.43 -2.57 31.08
N ARG A 164 -12.98 -3.82 30.89
CA ARG A 164 -13.50 -4.97 31.65
C ARG A 164 -13.30 -4.80 33.15
N ALA A 165 -12.10 -4.42 33.59
CA ALA A 165 -11.79 -4.24 35.01
C ALA A 165 -12.66 -3.15 35.66
N GLU A 166 -12.93 -2.06 34.94
CA GLU A 166 -13.80 -0.97 35.41
C GLU A 166 -15.27 -1.41 35.51
N THR A 167 -15.75 -2.26 34.59
CA THR A 167 -17.12 -2.79 34.63
C THR A 167 -17.35 -3.83 35.74
N GLU A 168 -16.31 -4.50 36.23
CA GLU A 168 -16.41 -5.48 37.33
C GLU A 168 -16.37 -4.83 38.73
N PHE A 169 -15.95 -3.57 38.83
CA PHE A 169 -15.81 -2.84 40.10
C PHE A 169 -17.01 -1.92 40.45
N LYS A 170 -18.13 -2.07 39.74
CA LYS A 170 -19.35 -1.29 39.91
C LYS A 170 -20.58 -2.20 40.04
#